data_AF-A0A2A4Q518-F1
#
_entry.id   AF-A0A2A4Q518-F1
#
_cell.length_a   1.000
_cell.length_b   1.000
_cell.length_c   1.000
_cell.angle_alpha   90.00
_cell.angle_beta   90.00
_cell.angle_gamma   90.00
#
_symmetry.space_group_name_H-M   'P 1'
#
loop_
_entity.id
_entity.type
_entity.pdbx_description
1 polymer ?
#
loop_
_entity_poly.entity_id
_entity_poly.type
_entity_poly.pdbx_seq_one_letter_code
_entity_poly.pdbx_strand_id
1 'polypeptide(L)'
;MGVFKTALIADPSTRIVHQLLKIMSKKYVMELDSNEIHQLYGELPEMKVHFTDETKEIAGYKCHKAVVTFKNNIKEEFNIFYTDEIDIENSNWCTPFNEIKGVLLEYHVRKYNYEMKLVATKVTKADIDANDFVVPSDYEQISQDEMDKIFEGFKEI
;
A
#
# COMPACT_ATOMS: atom_id res chain seq x y z
N MET A 1 -11.47 -5.52 -19.71
CA MET A 1 -10.35 -4.57 -19.92
C MET A 1 -10.57 -3.42 -18.94
N GLY A 2 -9.66 -3.24 -17.98
CA GLY A 2 -9.78 -2.18 -16.97
C GLY A 2 -9.49 -0.80 -17.57
N VAL A 3 -10.16 0.24 -17.05
CA VAL A 3 -10.04 1.63 -17.52
C VAL A 3 -8.63 2.20 -17.28
N PHE A 4 -7.95 1.72 -16.24
CA PHE A 4 -6.57 2.05 -15.92
C PHE A 4 -5.87 0.87 -15.23
N LYS A 5 -4.54 0.91 -15.20
CA LYS A 5 -3.70 0.01 -14.40
C LYS A 5 -2.83 0.86 -13.48
N THR A 6 -2.80 0.50 -12.20
CA THR A 6 -1.87 1.08 -11.22
C THR A 6 -0.83 0.04 -10.80
N ALA A 7 0.38 0.49 -10.46
CA ALA A 7 1.40 -0.28 -9.79
C ALA A 7 2.12 0.59 -8.76
N LEU A 8 2.61 -0.03 -7.69
CA LEU A 8 3.46 0.61 -6.69
C LEU A 8 4.80 -0.13 -6.70
N ILE A 9 5.88 0.62 -6.85
CA ILE A 9 7.25 0.14 -6.68
C ILE A 9 7.77 0.82 -5.42
N ALA A 10 8.04 0.05 -4.37
CA ALA A 10 8.56 0.57 -3.11
C ALA A 10 9.95 -0.03 -2.88
N ASP A 11 10.98 0.79 -3.02
CA ASP A 11 12.36 0.34 -2.86
C ASP A 11 12.83 0.60 -1.42
N PRO A 12 13.05 -0.46 -0.61
CA PRO A 12 13.47 -0.30 0.78
C PRO A 12 14.91 0.23 0.92
N SER A 13 15.74 0.11 -0.12
CA SER A 13 17.14 0.56 -0.09
C SER A 13 17.27 2.07 -0.22
N THR A 14 16.47 2.68 -1.09
CA THR A 14 16.42 4.14 -1.30
C THR A 14 15.33 4.81 -0.48
N ARG A 15 14.35 4.04 0.00
CA ARG A 15 13.12 4.50 0.65
C ARG A 15 12.29 5.45 -0.22
N ILE A 16 12.32 5.19 -1.52
CA ILE A 16 11.52 5.87 -2.54
C ILE A 16 10.38 4.95 -2.96
N VAL A 17 9.20 5.54 -3.15
CA VAL A 17 8.04 4.87 -3.72
C VAL A 17 7.67 5.53 -5.04
N HIS A 18 7.55 4.72 -6.10
CA HIS A 18 6.97 5.14 -7.37
C HIS A 18 5.56 4.59 -7.50
N GLN A 19 4.60 5.49 -7.70
CA GLN A 19 3.25 5.15 -8.10
C GLN A 19 3.10 5.31 -9.61
N LEU A 20 2.90 4.18 -10.30
CA LEU A 20 2.76 4.11 -11.74
C LEU A 20 1.29 4.02 -12.11
N LEU A 21 0.86 4.87 -13.05
CA LEU A 21 -0.49 4.90 -13.58
C LEU A 21 -0.45 4.79 -15.11
N LYS A 22 -1.10 3.76 -15.65
CA LYS A 22 -1.31 3.59 -17.09
C LYS A 22 -2.80 3.74 -17.41
N ILE A 23 -3.13 4.71 -18.26
CA ILE A 23 -4.50 4.96 -18.75
C ILE A 23 -4.42 5.01 -20.27
N MET A 24 -5.07 4.07 -20.95
CA MET A 24 -5.00 3.93 -22.41
C MET A 24 -3.53 3.91 -22.89
N SER A 25 -3.10 4.93 -23.64
CA SER A 25 -1.73 5.11 -24.14
C SER A 25 -0.84 5.96 -23.23
N LYS A 26 -1.40 6.64 -22.22
CA LYS A 26 -0.66 7.52 -21.32
C LYS A 26 -0.11 6.73 -20.13
N LYS A 27 1.10 7.09 -19.71
CA LYS A 27 1.84 6.47 -18.62
C LYS A 27 2.43 7.56 -17.74
N TYR A 28 2.04 7.55 -16.48
CA TYR A 28 2.45 8.55 -15.50
C TYR A 28 3.12 7.89 -14.31
N VAL A 29 4.15 8.51 -13.77
CA VAL A 29 4.80 8.11 -12.53
C VAL A 29 4.82 9.28 -11.56
N MET A 30 4.51 9.01 -10.31
CA MET A 30 4.74 9.93 -9.20
C MET A 30 5.75 9.29 -8.26
N GLU A 31 6.75 10.06 -7.86
CA GLU A 31 7.79 9.65 -6.91
C GLU A 31 7.46 10.28 -5.55
N LEU A 32 7.62 9.50 -4.48
CA LEU A 32 7.44 9.96 -3.11
C LEU A 32 8.57 9.42 -2.23
N ASP A 33 9.18 10.28 -1.43
CA ASP A 33 10.11 9.88 -0.37
C ASP A 33 9.37 9.53 0.94
N SER A 34 10.11 9.05 1.94
CA SER A 34 9.55 8.68 3.25
C SER A 34 8.88 9.84 3.99
N ASN A 35 9.38 11.07 3.85
CA ASN A 35 8.81 12.24 4.51
C ASN A 35 7.48 12.62 3.86
N GLU A 36 7.43 12.62 2.53
CA GLU A 36 6.20 12.89 1.77
C GLU A 36 5.13 11.85 2.07
N ILE A 37 5.50 10.57 2.12
CA ILE A 37 4.59 9.48 2.53
C ILE A 37 4.08 9.70 3.95
N HIS A 38 4.95 10.08 4.89
CA HIS A 38 4.54 10.35 6.27
C HIS A 38 3.59 11.55 6.35
N GLN A 39 3.83 12.61 5.57
CA GLN A 39 2.95 13.77 5.49
C GLN A 39 1.58 13.38 4.95
N LEU A 40 1.52 12.63 3.85
CA LEU A 40 0.26 12.14 3.26
C LEU A 40 -0.55 11.30 4.24
N TYR A 41 0.10 10.42 5.03
CA TYR A 41 -0.60 9.65 6.05
C TYR A 41 -0.95 10.46 7.31
N GLY A 42 -0.22 11.54 7.59
CA GLY A 42 -0.54 12.49 8.66
C GLY A 42 -1.84 13.26 8.43
N GLU A 43 -2.31 13.35 7.17
CA GLU A 43 -3.61 13.93 6.83
C GLU A 43 -4.79 12.97 7.10
N LEU A 44 -4.52 11.67 7.29
CA LEU A 44 -5.56 10.70 7.62
C LEU A 44 -5.98 10.82 9.10
N PRO A 45 -7.22 10.44 9.44
CA PRO A 45 -7.63 10.35 10.84
C PRO A 45 -6.70 9.43 11.63
N GLU A 46 -6.33 9.85 12.84
CA GLU A 46 -5.42 9.09 13.70
C GLU A 46 -5.96 7.67 13.95
N MET A 47 -5.17 6.68 13.54
CA MET A 47 -5.47 5.26 13.70
C MET A 47 -4.79 4.69 14.93
N LYS A 48 -5.38 3.62 15.48
CA LYS A 48 -4.79 2.83 16.55
C LYS A 48 -4.95 1.34 16.22
N VAL A 49 -3.84 0.62 16.21
CA VAL A 49 -3.82 -0.85 16.07
C VAL A 49 -4.02 -1.51 17.44
N HIS A 50 -4.93 -2.49 17.48
CA HIS A 50 -5.17 -3.38 18.61
C HIS A 50 -4.84 -4.80 18.20
N PHE A 51 -3.79 -5.37 18.78
CA PHE A 51 -3.40 -6.76 18.55
C PHE A 51 -4.37 -7.71 19.26
N THR A 52 -4.63 -8.86 18.64
CA THR A 52 -5.52 -9.89 19.20
C THR A 52 -4.87 -11.27 19.17
N ASP A 53 -5.47 -12.23 19.87
CA ASP A 53 -5.03 -13.63 19.87
C ASP A 53 -5.63 -14.45 18.70
N GLU A 54 -6.46 -13.82 17.86
CA GLU A 54 -7.07 -14.50 16.72
C GLU A 54 -6.05 -14.73 15.60
N THR A 55 -6.14 -15.89 14.97
CA THR A 55 -5.27 -16.26 13.85
C THR A 55 -6.06 -16.91 12.73
N LYS A 56 -5.53 -16.83 11.51
CA LYS A 56 -6.02 -17.57 10.34
C LYS A 56 -4.89 -17.85 9.37
N GLU A 57 -5.07 -18.82 8.48
CA GLU A 57 -4.10 -19.11 7.42
C GLU A 57 -4.34 -18.24 6.19
N ILE A 58 -3.30 -17.62 5.64
CA ILE A 58 -3.34 -16.87 4.37
C ILE A 58 -2.10 -17.23 3.56
N ALA A 59 -2.30 -17.62 2.30
CA ALA A 59 -1.22 -17.99 1.38
C ALA A 59 -0.23 -19.03 1.95
N GLY A 60 -0.68 -19.90 2.86
CA GLY A 60 0.13 -20.92 3.53
C GLY A 60 0.86 -20.47 4.80
N TYR A 61 0.61 -19.26 5.29
CA TYR A 61 1.24 -18.71 6.50
C TYR A 61 0.21 -18.53 7.62
N LYS A 62 0.62 -18.76 8.87
CA LYS A 62 -0.20 -18.38 10.01
C LYS A 62 -0.15 -16.85 10.16
N CYS A 63 -1.30 -16.22 10.06
CA CYS A 63 -1.43 -14.78 10.25
C CYS A 63 -2.17 -14.45 11.54
N HIS A 64 -1.63 -13.48 12.26
CA HIS A 64 -2.23 -12.85 13.43
C HIS A 64 -3.17 -11.73 13.00
N LYS A 65 -4.31 -11.61 13.66
CA LYS A 65 -5.26 -10.52 13.45
C LYS A 65 -4.87 -9.31 14.29
N ALA A 66 -4.99 -8.15 13.68
CA ALA A 66 -5.05 -6.88 14.38
C ALA A 66 -6.32 -6.12 13.94
N VAL A 67 -6.89 -5.35 14.86
CA VAL A 67 -8.05 -4.49 14.60
C VAL A 67 -7.57 -3.04 14.59
N VAL A 68 -7.84 -2.32 13.50
CA VAL A 68 -7.53 -0.90 13.38
C VAL A 68 -8.78 -0.10 13.69
N THR A 69 -8.66 0.85 14.61
CA THR A 69 -9.73 1.79 14.97
C THR A 69 -9.29 3.22 14.71
N PHE A 70 -10.23 4.13 14.49
CA PHE A 70 -9.95 5.56 14.44
C PHE A 70 -10.16 6.17 15.82
N LYS A 71 -9.24 7.01 16.30
CA LYS A 71 -9.22 7.56 17.67
C LYS A 71 -10.54 8.20 18.10
N ASN A 72 -11.27 8.79 17.17
CA ASN A 72 -12.55 9.47 17.41
C ASN A 72 -13.76 8.69 16.90
N ASN A 73 -13.58 7.49 16.32
CA ASN A 73 -14.67 6.68 15.78
C ASN A 73 -14.31 5.18 15.73
N ILE A 74 -14.66 4.46 16.80
CA ILE A 74 -14.43 3.00 16.92
C ILE A 74 -15.42 2.21 16.04
N LYS A 75 -16.54 2.80 15.61
CA LYS A 75 -17.55 2.09 14.80
C LYS A 75 -17.10 1.81 13.37
N GLU A 76 -16.03 2.46 12.91
CA GLU A 76 -15.42 2.28 11.60
C GLU A 76 -14.10 1.51 11.72
N GLU A 77 -14.11 0.39 12.45
CA GLU A 77 -12.93 -0.47 12.55
C GLU A 77 -12.78 -1.40 11.35
N PHE A 78 -11.54 -1.84 11.09
CA PHE A 78 -11.27 -2.87 10.08
C PHE A 78 -10.15 -3.81 10.54
N ASN A 79 -10.15 -5.01 9.96
CA ASN A 79 -9.18 -6.04 10.29
C ASN A 79 -7.97 -5.98 9.36
N ILE A 80 -6.80 -6.22 9.94
CA ILE A 80 -5.54 -6.49 9.24
C ILE A 80 -5.05 -7.86 9.70
N PHE A 81 -4.44 -8.61 8.78
CA PHE A 81 -3.76 -9.86 9.11
C PHE A 81 -2.30 -9.80 8.65
N TYR A 82 -1.40 -10.17 9.55
CA TYR A 82 0.04 -10.11 9.36
C TYR A 82 0.72 -11.39 9.83
N THR A 83 1.92 -11.68 9.33
CA THR A 83 2.72 -12.84 9.75
C THR A 83 4.13 -12.42 10.12
N ASP A 84 4.67 -13.03 11.17
CA ASP A 84 6.07 -12.86 11.60
C ASP A 84 6.97 -13.99 11.06
N GLU A 85 6.41 -14.90 10.26
CA GLU A 85 7.15 -16.02 9.64
C GLU A 85 7.98 -15.60 8.41
N ILE A 86 7.75 -14.38 7.90
CA ILE A 86 8.49 -13.79 6.79
C ILE A 86 9.44 -12.74 7.35
N ASP A 87 10.74 -13.05 7.30
CA ASP A 87 11.80 -12.23 7.88
C ASP A 87 12.17 -11.04 6.97
N ILE A 88 11.29 -10.02 6.96
CA ILE A 88 11.52 -8.73 6.29
C ILE A 88 11.40 -7.62 7.34
N GLU A 89 12.52 -6.99 7.65
CA GLU A 89 12.53 -5.87 8.60
C GLU A 89 11.76 -4.66 8.04
N ASN A 90 10.94 -4.04 8.89
CA ASN A 90 10.18 -2.83 8.58
C ASN A 90 9.35 -2.94 7.29
N SER A 91 8.76 -4.10 7.00
CA SER A 91 8.02 -4.34 5.75
C SER A 91 6.91 -3.32 5.44
N ASN A 92 6.44 -2.63 6.48
CA ASN A 92 5.31 -1.70 6.43
C ASN A 92 5.73 -0.23 6.47
N TRP A 93 7.01 0.08 6.19
CA TRP A 93 7.60 1.43 6.28
C TRP A 93 6.90 2.49 5.43
N CYS A 94 6.36 2.10 4.27
CA CYS A 94 5.64 2.98 3.35
C CYS A 94 4.11 2.90 3.52
N THR A 95 3.63 2.45 4.68
CA THR A 95 2.21 2.26 4.97
C THR A 95 1.86 2.97 6.29
N PRO A 96 0.58 3.25 6.58
CA PRO A 96 0.23 3.84 7.86
C PRO A 96 0.24 2.82 9.01
N PHE A 97 0.60 1.56 8.75
CA PHE A 97 0.59 0.45 9.72
C PHE A 97 2.00 0.09 10.21
N ASN A 98 2.88 1.09 10.35
CA ASN A 98 4.28 0.91 10.74
C ASN A 98 4.48 0.28 12.13
N GLU A 99 3.46 0.32 12.99
CA GLU A 99 3.44 -0.32 14.31
C GLU A 99 3.31 -1.85 14.23
N ILE A 100 2.84 -2.38 13.09
CA ILE A 100 2.84 -3.82 12.81
C ILE A 100 4.20 -4.19 12.22
N LYS A 101 4.97 -5.04 12.91
CA LYS A 101 6.31 -5.45 12.47
C LYS A 101 6.30 -6.53 11.40
N GLY A 102 5.34 -7.46 11.47
CA GLY A 102 5.21 -8.56 10.52
C GLY A 102 4.64 -8.12 9.17
N VAL A 103 4.81 -8.99 8.17
CA VAL A 103 4.37 -8.73 6.79
C VAL A 103 2.85 -8.82 6.70
N LEU A 104 2.21 -7.78 6.17
CA LEU A 104 0.75 -7.77 5.95
C LEU A 104 0.38 -8.71 4.80
N LEU A 105 -0.50 -9.67 5.07
CA LEU A 105 -1.05 -10.59 4.05
C LEU A 105 -2.54 -10.35 3.79
N GLU A 106 -3.22 -9.58 4.64
CA GLU A 106 -4.54 -9.03 4.33
C GLU A 106 -4.72 -7.66 4.98
N TYR A 107 -5.09 -6.65 4.21
CA TYR A 107 -5.30 -5.29 4.69
C TYR A 107 -6.23 -4.50 3.76
N HIS A 108 -6.74 -3.38 4.28
CA HIS A 108 -7.59 -2.46 3.54
C HIS A 108 -6.81 -1.23 3.12
N VAL A 109 -7.03 -0.77 1.89
CA VAL A 109 -6.51 0.49 1.36
C VAL A 109 -7.69 1.32 0.89
N ARG A 110 -7.79 2.56 1.39
CA ARG A 110 -8.73 3.55 0.87
C ARG A 110 -7.95 4.62 0.13
N LYS A 111 -8.12 4.72 -1.19
CA LYS A 111 -7.48 5.75 -2.02
C LYS A 111 -8.40 6.12 -3.18
N TYR A 112 -8.50 7.40 -3.52
CA TYR A 112 -9.30 7.90 -4.65
C TYR A 112 -10.78 7.45 -4.64
N ASN A 113 -11.42 7.43 -3.46
CA ASN A 113 -12.77 6.88 -3.24
C ASN A 113 -12.94 5.37 -3.51
N TYR A 114 -11.85 4.65 -3.79
CA TYR A 114 -11.86 3.19 -3.84
C TYR A 114 -11.49 2.63 -2.48
N GLU A 115 -12.30 1.69 -2.00
CA GLU A 115 -11.97 0.84 -0.88
C GLU A 115 -11.55 -0.53 -1.41
N MET A 116 -10.30 -0.89 -1.19
CA MET A 116 -9.67 -2.10 -1.70
C MET A 116 -9.30 -3.00 -0.53
N LYS A 117 -9.78 -4.25 -0.57
CA LYS A 117 -9.29 -5.31 0.30
C LYS A 117 -8.23 -6.10 -0.47
N LEU A 118 -6.99 -6.02 -0.01
CA LEU A 118 -5.87 -6.77 -0.57
C LEU A 118 -5.68 -8.04 0.25
N VAL A 119 -5.65 -9.20 -0.41
CA VAL A 119 -5.43 -10.51 0.22
C VAL A 119 -4.37 -11.25 -0.57
N ALA A 120 -3.29 -11.66 0.09
CA ALA A 120 -2.23 -12.45 -0.52
C ALA A 120 -2.78 -13.82 -0.96
N THR A 121 -2.51 -14.19 -2.20
CA THR A 121 -2.92 -15.50 -2.76
C THR A 121 -1.76 -16.49 -2.80
N LYS A 122 -0.51 -16.00 -2.84
CA LYS A 122 0.72 -16.79 -2.88
C LYS A 122 1.90 -15.96 -2.38
N VAL A 123 2.82 -16.58 -1.65
CA VAL A 123 4.15 -16.05 -1.35
C VAL A 123 5.20 -16.94 -2.02
N THR A 124 6.20 -16.33 -2.65
CA THR A 124 7.27 -17.07 -3.35
C THR A 124 8.62 -16.48 -2.95
N LYS A 125 9.56 -17.35 -2.59
CA LYS A 125 10.96 -16.95 -2.40
C LYS A 125 11.64 -16.91 -3.77
N ALA A 126 12.18 -15.76 -4.13
CA ALA A 126 12.93 -15.54 -5.36
C ALA A 126 14.02 -14.49 -5.12
N ASP A 127 15.07 -14.54 -5.92
CA ASP A 127 16.02 -13.44 -6.02
C ASP A 127 15.36 -12.33 -6.84
N ILE A 128 15.40 -11.10 -6.32
CA ILE A 128 14.81 -9.91 -6.94
C ILE A 128 15.92 -9.14 -7.66
N ASP A 129 15.70 -8.81 -8.93
CA ASP A 129 16.66 -8.03 -9.71
C ASP A 129 16.52 -6.55 -9.35
N ALA A 130 17.62 -5.81 -9.26
CA ALA A 130 17.58 -4.36 -9.05
C ALA A 130 16.77 -3.64 -10.14
N ASN A 131 16.70 -4.21 -11.35
CA ASN A 131 15.90 -3.72 -12.46
C ASN A 131 14.38 -3.81 -12.20
N ASP A 132 13.91 -4.66 -11.26
CA ASP A 132 12.49 -4.70 -10.89
C ASP A 132 12.04 -3.41 -10.19
N PHE A 133 12.99 -2.63 -9.67
CA PHE A 133 12.73 -1.33 -9.05
C PHE A 133 12.89 -0.15 -10.02
N VAL A 134 13.32 -0.39 -11.26
CA VAL A 134 13.54 0.67 -12.24
C VAL A 134 12.22 1.04 -12.93
N VAL A 135 11.82 2.31 -12.81
CA VAL A 135 10.68 2.84 -13.54
C VAL A 135 10.98 2.82 -15.05
N PRO A 136 10.09 2.28 -15.89
CA PRO A 136 10.31 2.28 -17.34
C PRO A 136 10.40 3.72 -17.88
N SER A 137 11.33 3.95 -18.81
CA SER A 137 11.62 5.30 -19.34
C SER A 137 10.48 5.95 -20.13
N ASP A 138 9.41 5.21 -20.43
CA ASP A 138 8.23 5.71 -21.14
C ASP A 138 7.12 6.20 -20.21
N TYR A 139 7.41 6.32 -18.91
CA TYR A 139 6.56 6.97 -17.93
C TYR A 139 6.94 8.45 -17.79
N GLU A 140 5.92 9.32 -17.87
CA GLU A 140 6.05 10.75 -17.64
C GLU A 140 5.94 11.03 -16.13
N GLN A 141 6.92 11.72 -15.55
CA GLN A 141 6.87 12.11 -14.16
C GLN A 141 5.86 13.24 -13.94
N ILE A 142 5.00 13.09 -12.93
CA ILE A 142 3.98 14.06 -12.53
C ILE A 142 4.00 14.28 -11.02
N SER A 143 3.46 15.42 -10.59
CA SER A 143 3.25 15.76 -9.18
C SER A 143 2.07 15.03 -8.54
N GLN A 144 2.00 15.06 -7.20
CA GLN A 144 0.85 14.61 -6.41
C GLN A 144 -0.44 15.30 -6.85
N ASP A 145 -0.43 16.63 -7.01
CA ASP A 145 -1.60 17.41 -7.46
C ASP A 145 -2.10 16.98 -8.85
N GLU A 146 -1.19 16.67 -9.77
CA GLU A 146 -1.53 16.20 -11.12
C GLU A 146 -2.10 14.79 -11.09
N MET A 147 -1.52 13.90 -10.29
CA MET A 147 -2.03 12.54 -10.06
C MET A 147 -3.45 12.59 -9.49
N ASP A 148 -3.69 13.45 -8.50
CA ASP A 148 -4.99 13.59 -7.86
C ASP A 148 -6.04 14.13 -8.83
N LYS A 149 -5.72 15.16 -9.62
CA LYS A 149 -6.62 15.67 -10.69
C LYS A 149 -7.00 14.59 -11.71
N ILE A 150 -6.06 13.72 -12.08
CA ILE A 150 -6.35 12.59 -12.97
C ILE A 150 -7.37 11.65 -12.33
N PHE A 151 -7.20 11.31 -11.06
CA PHE A 151 -8.11 10.41 -10.35
C PHE A 151 -9.47 11.04 -10.02
N GLU A 152 -9.52 12.33 -9.75
CA GLU A 152 -10.76 13.09 -9.60
C GLU A 152 -11.60 13.07 -10.88
N GLY A 153 -10.95 13.18 -12.06
CA GLY A 153 -11.63 13.06 -13.35
C GLY A 153 -12.31 11.70 -13.58
N PHE A 154 -11.91 10.64 -12.87
CA PHE A 154 -12.62 9.35 -12.91
C PHE A 154 -13.86 9.30 -12.02
N LYS A 155 -14.01 10.21 -11.05
CA LYS A 155 -15.20 10.25 -10.18
C LYS A 155 -16.45 10.74 -10.91
N GLU A 156 -16.27 11.40 -12.06
CA GLU A 156 -17.35 12.00 -12.87
C GLU A 156 -17.89 11.08 -13.98
N ILE A 157 -17.40 9.85 -14.08
CA ILE A 157 -17.81 8.83 -15.08
C ILE A 157 -18.56 7.70 -14.36
#